data_AF-A0A5C9BWV6-F1
#
_entry.id   AF-A0A5C9BWV6-F1
#
_cell.length_a   1.000
_cell.length_b   1.000
_cell.length_c   1.000
_cell.angle_alpha   90.00
_cell.angle_beta   90.00
_cell.angle_gamma   90.00
#
_symmetry.space_group_name_H-M   'P 1'
#
loop_
_entity.id
_entity.type
_entity.pdbx_description
1 polymer ?
#
loop_
_entity_poly.entity_id
_entity_poly.type
_entity_poly.pdbx_seq_one_letter_code
_entity_poly.pdbx_strand_id
1 'polypeptide(L)'
;MITHDVDEAILLADKVILMSNGPHAKIAEIVEITMPRNRTRAEMHHDPQFYRIRNHLVDFLVNRSKGYAGSDAAVLHDARHPPVVRPGLATDEPPPSDSTRPILKQVVNQ
;
A
#
# COMPACT_ATOMS: atom_id res chain seq x y z
N MET A 1 -10.39 -14.16 -1.56
CA MET A 1 -11.01 -13.54 -2.74
C MET A 1 -9.94 -12.82 -3.51
N ILE A 2 -9.96 -12.87 -4.84
CA ILE A 2 -9.12 -12.04 -5.72
C ILE A 2 -10.09 -11.24 -6.58
N THR A 3 -9.89 -9.93 -6.67
CA THR A 3 -10.71 -9.04 -7.50
C THR A 3 -9.82 -8.01 -8.18
N HIS A 4 -10.30 -7.48 -9.30
CA HIS A 4 -9.71 -6.36 -10.01
C HIS A 4 -10.43 -5.03 -9.71
N ASP A 5 -11.56 -5.08 -9.00
CA ASP A 5 -12.34 -3.91 -8.63
C ASP A 5 -11.96 -3.44 -7.22
N VAL A 6 -11.49 -2.19 -7.13
CA VAL A 6 -11.09 -1.55 -5.87
C VAL A 6 -12.29 -1.35 -4.95
N ASP A 7 -13.44 -0.95 -5.49
CA ASP A 7 -14.62 -0.65 -4.68
C ASP A 7 -15.24 -1.95 -4.14
N GLU A 8 -15.18 -3.04 -4.92
CA GLU A 8 -15.54 -4.38 -4.42
C GLU A 8 -14.60 -4.84 -3.29
N ALA A 9 -13.29 -4.59 -3.42
CA ALA A 9 -12.34 -4.94 -2.37
C ALA A 9 -12.63 -4.20 -1.05
N ILE A 10 -12.95 -2.90 -1.12
CA ILE A 10 -13.33 -2.11 0.06
C ILE A 10 -14.68 -2.55 0.64
N LEU A 11 -15.62 -2.97 -0.21
CA LEU A 11 -16.94 -3.41 0.21
C LEU A 11 -16.89 -4.73 0.97
N LEU A 12 -16.08 -5.69 0.52
CA LEU A 12 -16.14 -7.08 0.98
C LEU A 12 -15.03 -7.50 1.93
N ALA A 13 -13.87 -6.82 1.91
CA ALA A 13 -12.69 -7.26 2.65
C ALA A 13 -12.41 -6.43 3.90
N ASP A 14 -11.88 -7.08 4.94
CA ASP A 14 -11.30 -6.40 6.11
C ASP A 14 -9.86 -5.98 5.87
N LYS A 15 -9.18 -6.69 4.97
CA LYS A 15 -7.80 -6.45 4.57
C LYS A 15 -7.65 -6.65 3.08
N VAL A 16 -6.95 -5.73 2.43
CA VAL A 16 -6.58 -5.83 1.01
C VAL A 16 -5.08 -6.00 0.93
N ILE A 17 -4.64 -7.09 0.31
CA ILE A 17 -3.22 -7.39 0.09
C ILE A 17 -2.84 -6.87 -1.29
N LEU A 18 -1.94 -5.90 -1.32
CA LEU A 18 -1.41 -5.33 -2.55
C LEU A 18 -0.15 -6.08 -2.97
N MET A 19 -0.05 -6.37 -4.26
CA MET A 19 1.07 -7.09 -4.85
C MET A 19 1.72 -6.27 -5.95
N SER A 20 3.03 -6.46 -6.14
CA SER A 20 3.75 -5.88 -7.26
C SER A 20 3.44 -6.59 -8.58
N ASN A 21 3.79 -5.95 -9.69
CA ASN A 21 3.49 -6.49 -11.02
C ASN A 21 4.48 -7.57 -11.48
N GLY A 22 4.04 -8.44 -12.38
CA GLY A 22 4.91 -9.32 -13.16
C GLY A 22 5.15 -10.71 -12.57
N PRO A 23 5.98 -11.54 -13.25
CA PRO A 23 6.18 -12.96 -12.93
C PRO A 23 6.90 -13.22 -11.60
N HIS A 24 7.49 -12.18 -10.99
CA HIS A 24 8.11 -12.22 -9.68
C HIS A 24 7.41 -11.28 -8.69
N ALA A 25 6.09 -11.18 -8.82
CA ALA A 25 5.24 -10.40 -7.92
C ALA A 25 5.48 -10.76 -6.45
N LYS A 26 5.61 -9.73 -5.62
CA LYS A 26 5.75 -9.84 -4.17
C LYS A 26 4.60 -9.11 -3.50
N ILE A 27 4.28 -9.50 -2.28
CA ILE A 27 3.38 -8.71 -1.43
C ILE A 27 4.11 -7.41 -1.09
N ALA A 28 3.47 -6.28 -1.38
CA ALA A 28 4.02 -4.96 -1.15
C ALA A 28 3.43 -4.32 0.11
N GLU A 29 2.16 -4.57 0.42
CA GLU A 29 1.48 -3.86 1.48
C GLU A 29 0.19 -4.57 1.89
N ILE A 30 -0.18 -4.51 3.17
CA ILE A 30 -1.48 -4.94 3.66
C ILE A 30 -2.26 -3.69 4.10
N VAL A 31 -3.35 -3.41 3.41
CA VAL A 31 -4.24 -2.29 3.75
C VAL A 31 -5.37 -2.81 4.61
N GLU A 32 -5.45 -2.36 5.87
CA GLU A 32 -6.60 -2.65 6.72
C GLU A 32 -7.74 -1.69 6.38
N ILE A 33 -8.92 -2.25 6.19
CA ILE A 33 -10.10 -1.50 5.80
C ILE A 33 -10.88 -1.14 7.06
N THR A 34 -10.61 0.04 7.59
CA THR A 34 -11.02 0.48 8.93
C THR A 34 -12.45 0.99 9.04
N MET A 35 -13.24 1.01 7.96
CA MET A 35 -14.66 1.34 8.04
C MET A 35 -15.47 0.19 8.69
N PRO A 36 -16.69 0.45 9.20
CA PRO A 36 -17.55 -0.59 9.76
C PRO A 36 -17.82 -1.74 8.78
N ARG A 37 -18.00 -2.99 9.20
CA ARG A 37 -18.23 -4.13 8.28
C ARG A 37 -19.59 -4.13 7.57
N ASN A 38 -20.60 -3.46 8.13
CA ASN A 38 -21.98 -3.44 7.65
C ASN A 38 -22.20 -2.49 6.45
N ARG A 39 -21.26 -2.49 5.51
CA ARG A 39 -21.23 -1.56 4.38
C ARG A 39 -22.17 -2.05 3.29
N THR A 40 -22.84 -1.12 2.64
CA THR A 40 -23.59 -1.38 1.42
C THR A 40 -22.98 -0.58 0.28
N ARG A 41 -23.10 -1.09 -0.96
CA ARG A 41 -22.61 -0.37 -2.14
C ARG A 41 -23.26 1.01 -2.30
N ALA A 42 -24.49 1.17 -1.81
CA ALA A 42 -25.23 2.43 -1.85
C ALA A 42 -24.74 3.46 -0.81
N GLU A 43 -24.19 3.03 0.32
CA GLU A 43 -23.87 3.94 1.44
C GLU A 43 -22.38 4.11 1.68
N MET A 44 -21.55 3.17 1.19
CA MET A 44 -20.10 3.14 1.45
C MET A 44 -19.40 4.46 1.11
N HIS A 45 -19.84 5.16 0.05
CA HIS A 45 -19.24 6.42 -0.39
C HIS A 45 -19.54 7.61 0.54
N HIS A 46 -20.51 7.50 1.45
CA HIS A 46 -20.79 8.51 2.48
C HIS A 46 -19.85 8.41 3.68
N ASP A 47 -19.12 7.30 3.85
CA ASP A 47 -18.15 7.16 4.93
C ASP A 47 -16.93 8.07 4.67
N PRO A 48 -16.51 8.90 5.65
CA PRO A 48 -15.40 9.83 5.47
C PRO A 48 -14.04 9.14 5.18
N GLN A 49 -13.90 7.85 5.48
CA GLN A 49 -12.69 7.08 5.22
C GLN A 49 -12.64 6.53 3.79
N PHE A 50 -13.79 6.41 3.10
CA PHE A 50 -13.90 5.70 1.82
C PHE A 50 -12.90 6.21 0.79
N TYR A 51 -12.92 7.52 0.52
CA TYR A 51 -12.03 8.11 -0.47
C TYR A 51 -10.55 8.03 -0.08
N ARG A 52 -10.22 8.04 1.21
CA ARG A 52 -8.82 7.89 1.65
C ARG A 52 -8.30 6.50 1.33
N ILE A 53 -9.08 5.48 1.70
CA ILE A 53 -8.74 4.08 1.42
C ILE A 53 -8.67 3.85 -0.10
N ARG A 54 -9.69 4.29 -0.83
CA ARG A 54 -9.77 4.15 -2.29
C ARG A 54 -8.61 4.83 -3.00
N ASN A 55 -8.30 6.08 -2.65
CA ASN A 55 -7.21 6.82 -3.28
C ASN A 55 -5.87 6.16 -3.00
N HIS A 56 -5.64 5.63 -1.79
CA HIS A 56 -4.43 4.88 -1.45
C HIS A 56 -4.27 3.61 -2.30
N LEU A 57 -5.34 2.84 -2.47
CA LEU A 57 -5.35 1.64 -3.30
C LEU A 57 -5.11 1.97 -4.77
N VAL A 58 -5.81 2.96 -5.32
CA VAL A 58 -5.66 3.39 -6.71
C VAL A 58 -4.27 3.95 -6.98
N ASP A 59 -3.76 4.81 -6.10
CA ASP A 59 -2.39 5.34 -6.20
C ASP A 59 -1.35 4.23 -6.25
N PHE A 60 -1.48 3.23 -5.37
CA PHE A 60 -0.58 2.08 -5.41
C PHE A 60 -0.60 1.40 -6.78
N LEU A 61 -1.80 1.08 -7.28
CA LEU A 61 -1.95 0.32 -8.52
C LEU A 61 -1.39 1.09 -9.73
N VAL A 62 -1.63 2.39 -9.79
CA VAL A 62 -1.22 3.24 -10.93
C VAL A 62 0.26 3.62 -10.85
N ASN A 63 0.72 4.08 -9.69
CA ASN A 63 2.01 4.77 -9.55
C ASN A 63 3.10 3.92 -8.90
N ARG A 64 2.76 3.06 -7.93
CA ARG A 64 3.75 2.36 -7.08
C ARG A 64 4.00 0.90 -7.49
N SER A 65 3.00 0.22 -8.04
CA SER A 65 3.00 -1.24 -8.30
C SER A 65 4.16 -1.74 -9.17
N LYS A 66 4.63 -0.91 -10.11
CA LYS A 66 5.80 -1.20 -10.97
C LYS A 66 7.12 -1.04 -10.24
N GLY A 67 7.24 -0.07 -9.33
CA GLY A 67 8.47 0.17 -8.56
C GLY A 67 8.81 -0.94 -7.58
N TYR A 68 7.81 -1.74 -7.19
CA TYR A 68 7.99 -2.95 -6.37
C TYR A 68 8.32 -4.22 -7.19
N ALA A 69 8.35 -4.13 -8.53
CA ALA A 69 8.62 -5.24 -9.42
C ALA A 69 10.08 -5.22 -9.87
N GLY A 70 10.89 -6.16 -9.40
CA GLY A 70 12.28 -6.31 -9.82
C GLY A 70 13.20 -6.85 -8.71
N SER A 71 14.33 -7.43 -9.10
CA SER A 71 15.44 -7.80 -8.19
C SER A 71 16.12 -6.58 -7.54
N ASP A 72 15.99 -5.41 -8.18
CA ASP A 72 16.54 -4.12 -7.75
C ASP A 72 15.51 -3.21 -7.07
N ALA A 73 14.26 -3.65 -6.93
CA ALA A 73 13.39 -3.07 -5.93
C ALA A 73 14.04 -3.45 -4.60
N ALA A 74 14.96 -2.61 -4.11
CA ALA A 74 15.42 -2.61 -2.74
C ALA A 74 14.14 -2.67 -1.92
N VAL A 75 13.81 -3.88 -1.46
CA VAL A 75 12.50 -4.12 -0.88
C VAL A 75 12.52 -3.24 0.35
N LEU A 76 11.72 -2.18 0.36
CA LEU A 76 11.65 -1.24 1.48
C LEU A 76 11.30 -1.98 2.80
N HIS A 77 10.88 -3.24 2.71
CA HIS A 77 10.53 -4.14 3.81
C HIS A 77 10.75 -5.61 3.41
N ASP A 78 10.74 -6.54 4.37
CA ASP A 78 10.76 -7.97 4.06
C ASP A 78 9.40 -8.42 3.46
N ALA A 79 9.42 -9.10 2.32
CA ALA A 79 8.20 -9.59 1.66
C ALA A 79 7.41 -10.61 2.52
N ARG A 80 8.06 -11.27 3.51
CA ARG A 80 7.38 -12.12 4.50
C ARG A 80 6.73 -11.33 5.63
N HIS A 81 7.08 -10.05 5.76
CA HIS A 81 6.59 -9.14 6.79
C HIS A 81 6.21 -7.79 6.14
N PRO A 82 5.20 -7.78 5.25
CA PRO A 82 4.80 -6.56 4.56
C PRO A 82 4.22 -5.53 5.56
N PRO A 83 4.40 -4.23 5.29
CA PRO A 83 3.86 -3.18 6.14
C PRO A 83 2.33 -3.24 6.14
N VAL A 84 1.76 -2.98 7.31
CA VAL A 84 0.31 -2.87 7.51
C VAL A 84 -0.04 -1.40 7.63
N VAL A 85 -0.93 -0.91 6.78
CA VAL A 85 -1.38 0.49 6.78
C VAL A 85 -2.87 0.63 7.04
N ARG A 86 -3.27 1.85 7.44
CA ARG A 86 -4.66 2.18 7.80
C ARG A 86 -5.07 3.55 7.23
N PRO A 87 -5.10 3.74 5.90
CA PRO A 87 -5.33 5.04 5.28
C PRO A 87 -6.70 5.67 5.64
N GLY A 88 -7.67 4.86 6.11
CA GLY A 88 -8.96 5.37 6.57
C GLY A 88 -8.90 6.15 7.88
N LEU A 89 -8.02 5.74 8.80
CA LEU A 89 -7.79 6.46 10.05
C LEU A 89 -6.88 7.64 9.72
N ALA A 90 -7.35 8.86 9.99
CA ALA A 90 -6.53 10.05 9.77
C ALA A 90 -5.28 9.96 10.65
N THR A 91 -4.14 9.69 10.03
CA THR A 91 -2.85 10.12 10.53
C THR A 91 -2.45 11.30 9.67
N ASP A 92 -2.36 12.49 10.26
CA ASP A 92 -1.51 13.59 9.76
C ASP A 92 -0.02 13.19 9.71
N GLU A 93 0.29 11.92 9.96
CA GLU A 93 1.61 11.36 9.86
C GLU A 93 1.81 10.84 8.42
N PRO A 94 2.67 11.50 7.62
CA PRO A 94 3.11 10.91 6.36
C PRO A 94 3.66 9.51 6.64
N PRO A 95 3.56 8.57 5.68
CA PRO A 95 4.25 7.28 5.81
C PRO A 95 5.70 7.57 6.23
N PRO A 96 6.29 6.80 7.16
CA PRO A 96 7.66 7.03 7.58
C PRO A 96 8.52 7.07 6.32
N SER A 97 8.88 8.30 5.95
CA SER A 97 9.87 8.60 4.94
C SER A 97 11.14 8.07 5.57
N ASP A 98 11.51 6.86 5.18
CA ASP A 98 12.80 6.29 5.50
C ASP A 98 13.86 7.06 4.71
N SER A 99 14.03 8.31 5.15
CA SER A 99 15.03 9.28 4.73
C SER A 99 16.22 9.15 5.65
N THR A 100 16.69 7.92 5.82
CA THR A 100 17.99 7.67 6.45
C THR A 100 19.02 7.42 5.36
N ARG A 101 19.49 8.50 4.72
CA ARG A 101 20.81 8.58 4.09
C ARG A 101 21.46 9.90 4.52
N PRO A 102 22.80 10.03 4.59
CA PRO A 102 23.84 9.16 4.00
C PRO A 102 25.07 8.89 4.89
N ILE A 103 25.92 7.91 4.55
CA ILE A 103 27.38 8.12 4.61
C ILE A 103 28.02 7.45 3.38
N LEU A 104 28.31 8.26 2.37
CA LEU A 104 29.28 7.92 1.33
C LEU A 104 30.67 8.08 1.99
N LYS A 105 31.34 6.99 2.37
CA LYS A 105 32.78 7.06 2.66
C LYS A 105 33.49 7.22 1.32
N GLN A 106 33.89 8.46 1.06
CA GLN A 106 34.85 8.84 0.03
C GLN A 106 36.13 8.01 0.23
N VAL A 107 36.39 7.06 -0.67
CA VAL A 107 37.69 6.36 -0.73
C VAL A 107 38.69 7.35 -1.30
N VAL A 108 39.72 7.60 -0.50
CA VAL A 108 40.82 8.52 -0.76
C VAL A 108 41.68 8.01 -1.92
N ASN A 109 41.97 8.93 -2.82
CA ASN A 109 42.97 8.88 -3.88
C ASN A 109 44.32 8.28 -3.41
N GLN A 110 44.88 7.38 -4.21
CA GLN A 110 46.33 7.31 -4.46
C GLN A 110 46.56 7.19 -5.96
#